data_AF-A0A8H4XSJ0-F1
#
_entry.id   AF-A0A8H4XSJ0-F1
#
_cell.length_a   1.000
_cell.length_b   1.000
_cell.length_c   1.000
_cell.angle_alpha   90.00
_cell.angle_beta   90.00
_cell.angle_gamma   90.00
#
_symmetry.space_group_name_H-M   'P 1'
#
loop_
_entity.id
_entity.type
_entity.pdbx_description
1 polymer ?
#
loop_
_entity_poly.entity_id
_entity_poly.type
_entity_poly.pdbx_seq_one_letter_code
_entity_poly.pdbx_strand_id
1 'polypeptide(L)'
;MENETSSAKPKKTPAERRKYLLDVLIDEPFAQGSSATVLEADLLSSPDWKFKFEDVDYDPVRIWHGSKDGNSPIVPMRYLAQKLPHGVLTEYENDTHYTMFAHLEEALTELARDYDAHASEVSSTS
;
A
#
# COMPACT_ATOMS: atom_id res chain seq x y z
N MET A 1 34.73 -41.89 -26.14
CA MET A 1 33.66 -41.86 -25.13
C MET A 1 33.87 -40.60 -24.33
N GLU A 2 33.12 -39.56 -24.67
CA GLU A 2 33.17 -38.24 -24.04
C GLU A 2 32.52 -38.34 -22.66
N ASN A 3 33.20 -37.77 -21.65
CA ASN A 3 32.72 -37.78 -20.27
C ASN A 3 32.04 -36.43 -20.02
N GLU A 4 30.71 -36.41 -20.01
CA GLU A 4 29.92 -35.22 -19.68
C GLU A 4 30.10 -34.85 -18.21
N THR A 5 30.98 -33.87 -17.95
CA THR A 5 31.02 -33.18 -16.65
C THR A 5 29.82 -32.24 -16.55
N SER A 6 28.74 -32.72 -15.94
CA SER A 6 27.63 -31.88 -15.48
C SER A 6 28.13 -30.94 -14.37
N SER A 7 28.41 -29.70 -14.74
CA SER A 7 28.81 -28.62 -13.83
C SER A 7 27.61 -28.12 -13.03
N ALA A 8 27.27 -28.80 -11.93
CA ALA A 8 26.39 -28.23 -10.91
C ALA A 8 27.12 -27.05 -10.23
N LYS A 9 26.59 -25.83 -10.33
CA LYS A 9 27.17 -24.66 -9.66
C LYS A 9 27.34 -24.94 -8.15
N PRO A 10 28.48 -24.61 -7.54
CA PRO A 10 28.67 -24.82 -6.11
C PRO A 10 27.64 -24.01 -5.32
N LYS A 11 26.97 -24.66 -4.37
CA LYS A 11 25.97 -24.02 -3.51
C LYS A 11 26.71 -23.09 -2.52
N LYS A 12 26.32 -21.80 -2.48
CA LYS A 12 26.83 -20.82 -1.51
C LYS A 12 26.81 -21.39 -0.09
N THR A 13 27.88 -21.17 0.66
CA THR A 13 27.98 -21.44 2.10
C THR A 13 26.98 -20.59 2.89
N PRO A 14 26.64 -20.94 4.14
CA PRO A 14 25.78 -20.11 4.98
C PRO A 14 26.29 -18.67 5.16
N ALA A 15 27.60 -18.47 5.26
CA ALA A 15 28.19 -17.13 5.41
C ALA A 15 28.00 -16.28 4.14
N GLU A 16 28.22 -16.86 2.96
CA GLU A 16 28.01 -16.16 1.68
C GLU A 16 26.53 -15.83 1.45
N ARG A 17 25.61 -16.68 1.92
CA ARG A 17 24.17 -16.39 1.88
C ARG A 17 23.81 -15.24 2.82
N ARG A 18 24.36 -15.21 4.03
CA ARG A 18 24.14 -14.09 4.98
C ARG A 18 24.66 -12.77 4.41
N LYS A 19 25.88 -12.75 3.88
CA LYS A 19 26.43 -11.55 3.24
C LYS A 19 25.54 -11.09 2.09
N TYR A 20 25.14 -12.00 1.20
CA TYR A 20 24.23 -11.67 0.10
C TYR A 20 22.92 -11.05 0.58
N LEU A 21 22.33 -11.55 1.67
CA LEU A 21 21.12 -10.97 2.25
C LEU A 21 21.37 -9.56 2.82
N LEU A 22 22.50 -9.32 3.48
CA LEU A 22 22.86 -7.97 3.94
C LEU A 22 23.06 -7.01 2.77
N ASP A 23 23.76 -7.46 1.72
CA ASP A 23 23.99 -6.66 0.52
C ASP A 23 22.65 -6.24 -0.11
N VAL A 24 21.68 -7.17 -0.23
CA VAL A 24 20.39 -6.91 -0.89
C VAL A 24 19.39 -6.18 0.01
N LEU A 25 19.38 -6.43 1.32
CA LEU A 25 18.38 -5.88 2.24
C LEU A 25 18.81 -4.56 2.89
N ILE A 26 20.11 -4.30 2.99
CA ILE A 26 20.67 -3.15 3.70
C ILE A 26 21.56 -2.31 2.80
N ASP A 27 22.56 -2.89 2.13
CA ASP A 27 23.52 -2.05 1.40
C ASP A 27 22.89 -1.43 0.14
N GLU A 28 22.25 -2.25 -0.71
CA GLU A 28 21.68 -1.79 -1.98
C GLU A 28 20.53 -0.79 -1.80
N PRO A 29 19.51 -1.01 -0.93
CA PRO A 29 18.42 -0.05 -0.77
C PRO A 29 18.90 1.32 -0.26
N PHE A 30 20.04 1.36 0.43
CA PHE A 30 20.64 2.57 0.99
C PHE A 30 21.85 3.07 0.18
N ALA A 31 22.12 2.53 -1.01
CA ALA A 31 23.25 2.93 -1.85
C ALA A 31 23.20 4.42 -2.24
N GLN A 32 22.01 5.02 -2.27
CA GLN A 32 21.78 6.45 -2.53
C GLN A 32 21.67 7.30 -1.25
N GLY A 33 21.91 6.69 -0.08
CA GLY A 33 21.73 7.30 1.24
C GLY A 33 20.36 7.01 1.87
N SER A 34 20.18 7.45 3.12
CA SER A 34 18.98 7.15 3.93
C SER A 34 17.87 8.20 3.83
N SER A 35 18.05 9.27 3.06
CA SER A 35 17.13 10.41 3.05
C SER A 35 15.70 10.03 2.65
N ALA A 36 15.55 9.12 1.67
CA ALA A 36 14.24 8.62 1.26
C ALA A 36 13.54 7.84 2.39
N THR A 37 14.26 6.94 3.07
CA THR A 37 13.73 6.20 4.23
C THR A 37 13.33 7.13 5.37
N VAL A 38 14.13 8.17 5.65
CA VAL A 38 13.81 9.16 6.68
C VAL A 38 12.56 9.94 6.30
N LEU A 39 12.44 10.37 5.03
CA LEU A 39 11.25 11.06 4.54
C LEU A 39 10.00 10.18 4.63
N GLU A 40 10.07 8.92 4.23
CA GLU A 40 8.95 7.98 4.35
C GLU A 40 8.54 7.77 5.81
N ALA A 41 9.51 7.60 6.71
CA ALA A 41 9.24 7.46 8.14
C ALA A 41 8.56 8.72 8.71
N ASP A 42 9.03 9.92 8.33
CA ASP A 42 8.42 11.19 8.73
C ASP A 42 6.99 11.32 8.20
N LEU A 43 6.75 11.03 6.92
CA LEU A 43 5.40 11.08 6.32
C LEU A 43 4.44 10.09 6.98
N LEU A 44 4.87 8.85 7.23
CA LEU A 44 4.05 7.80 7.84
C LEU A 44 3.78 8.03 9.33
N SER A 45 4.67 8.74 10.02
CA SER A 45 4.53 9.04 11.45
C SER A 45 4.14 10.50 11.73
N SER A 46 3.93 11.30 10.68
CA SER A 46 3.67 12.73 10.82
C SER A 46 2.41 12.93 11.65
N PRO A 47 2.47 13.77 12.70
CA PRO A 47 1.29 14.13 13.48
C PRO A 47 0.33 15.05 12.70
N ASP A 48 0.76 15.59 11.56
CA ASP A 48 0.03 16.63 10.82
C ASP A 48 0.34 16.55 9.32
N TRP A 49 -0.72 16.42 8.51
CA TRP A 49 -0.63 16.34 7.05
C TRP A 49 -0.65 17.71 6.38
N LYS A 50 -0.68 18.80 7.16
CA LYS A 50 -0.73 20.20 6.69
C LYS A 50 -2.04 20.59 6.01
N PHE A 51 -3.05 19.72 6.09
CA PHE A 51 -4.44 20.02 5.75
C PHE A 51 -5.36 19.28 6.73
N LYS A 52 -6.60 19.74 6.86
CA LYS A 52 -7.62 19.04 7.66
C LYS A 52 -8.38 18.08 6.76
N PHE A 53 -8.73 16.91 7.28
CA PHE A 53 -9.58 15.96 6.54
C PHE A 53 -10.94 16.56 6.18
N GLU A 54 -11.44 17.48 7.01
CA GLU A 54 -12.67 18.23 6.79
C GLU A 54 -12.60 19.18 5.58
N ASP A 55 -11.40 19.51 5.08
CA ASP A 55 -11.19 20.38 3.91
C ASP A 55 -11.14 19.58 2.59
N VAL A 56 -11.43 18.26 2.62
CA VAL A 56 -11.44 17.40 1.41
C VAL A 56 -12.82 17.42 0.75
N ASP A 57 -12.90 18.06 -0.42
CA ASP A 57 -14.15 18.28 -1.16
C ASP A 57 -14.53 17.17 -2.16
N TYR A 58 -13.72 16.11 -2.30
CA TYR A 58 -14.00 15.02 -3.23
C TYR A 58 -15.11 14.10 -2.68
N ASP A 59 -16.10 13.73 -3.50
CA ASP A 59 -17.29 12.99 -3.06
C ASP A 59 -17.69 11.83 -4.01
N PRO A 60 -17.48 10.55 -3.67
CA PRO A 60 -17.07 10.04 -2.37
C PRO A 60 -15.57 9.74 -2.27
N VAL A 61 -15.01 9.84 -1.05
CA VAL A 61 -13.70 9.26 -0.73
C VAL A 61 -13.90 7.83 -0.22
N ARG A 62 -13.54 6.85 -1.06
CA ARG A 62 -13.68 5.43 -0.75
C ARG A 62 -12.52 4.89 0.09
N ILE A 63 -12.84 4.10 1.10
CA ILE A 63 -11.89 3.37 1.95
C ILE A 63 -12.34 1.92 2.04
N TRP A 64 -11.52 0.98 1.57
CA TRP A 64 -11.78 -0.47 1.70
C TRP A 64 -10.75 -1.07 2.66
N HIS A 65 -11.20 -1.69 3.75
CA HIS A 65 -10.27 -2.14 4.79
C HIS A 65 -10.72 -3.40 5.53
N GLY A 66 -9.77 -4.28 5.84
CA GLY A 66 -10.01 -5.50 6.62
C GLY A 66 -10.00 -5.23 8.13
N SER A 67 -11.01 -5.68 8.86
CA SER A 67 -11.11 -5.37 10.30
C SER A 67 -10.06 -6.08 11.16
N LYS A 68 -9.46 -7.16 10.64
CA LYS A 68 -8.42 -7.97 11.28
C LYS A 68 -7.02 -7.62 10.79
N ASP A 69 -6.83 -6.50 10.10
CA ASP A 69 -5.50 -6.03 9.72
C ASP A 69 -4.67 -5.67 10.97
N GLY A 70 -3.63 -6.47 11.22
CA GLY A 70 -2.68 -6.25 12.31
C GLY A 70 -1.48 -5.36 11.94
N ASN A 71 -1.27 -5.08 10.65
CA ASN A 71 -0.22 -4.17 10.16
C ASN A 71 -0.72 -2.73 10.12
N SER A 72 -1.95 -2.53 9.65
CA SER A 72 -2.66 -1.25 9.63
C SER A 72 -4.01 -1.42 10.33
N PRO A 73 -4.10 -1.16 11.64
CA PRO A 73 -5.34 -1.37 12.39
C PRO A 73 -6.53 -0.59 11.83
N ILE A 74 -7.73 -1.16 11.94
CA ILE A 74 -8.99 -0.57 11.44
C ILE A 74 -9.37 0.77 12.11
N VAL A 75 -8.90 1.03 13.33
CA VAL A 75 -9.32 2.19 14.13
C VAL A 75 -8.99 3.54 13.45
N PRO A 76 -7.75 3.78 12.99
CA PRO A 76 -7.42 4.95 12.17
C PRO A 76 -8.31 5.12 10.92
N MET A 77 -8.67 4.04 10.23
CA MET A 77 -9.51 4.11 9.02
C MET A 77 -10.94 4.54 9.35
N ARG A 78 -11.51 4.04 10.45
CA ARG A 78 -12.81 4.50 10.97
C ARG A 78 -12.78 5.98 11.37
N TYR A 79 -11.69 6.42 12.02
CA TYR A 79 -11.50 7.84 12.35
C TYR A 79 -11.44 8.70 11.08
N LEU A 80 -10.67 8.27 10.08
CA LEU A 80 -10.55 8.97 8.80
C LEU A 80 -11.91 9.09 8.09
N ALA A 81 -12.66 7.99 8.00
CA ALA A 81 -13.98 7.97 7.39
C ALA A 81 -14.98 8.91 8.08
N GLN A 82 -14.90 9.06 9.41
CA GLN A 82 -15.74 9.99 10.17
C GLN A 82 -15.34 11.46 9.97
N LYS A 83 -14.07 11.71 9.61
CA LYS A 83 -13.49 13.05 9.50
C LYS A 83 -13.58 13.63 8.09
N LEU A 84 -13.55 12.77 7.07
CA LEU A 84 -13.79 13.16 5.70
C LEU A 84 -15.29 13.49 5.52
N PRO A 85 -15.66 14.64 4.93
CA PRO A 85 -17.07 15.02 4.74
C PRO A 85 -17.85 14.00 3.91
N HIS A 86 -17.16 13.35 2.96
CA HIS A 86 -17.71 12.36 2.03
C HIS A 86 -16.99 11.01 2.14
N GLY A 87 -16.50 10.66 3.33
CA GLY A 87 -15.79 9.41 3.58
C GLY A 87 -16.73 8.20 3.61
N VAL A 88 -16.46 7.19 2.79
CA VAL A 88 -17.20 5.93 2.76
C VAL A 88 -16.26 4.78 3.08
N LEU A 89 -16.44 4.17 4.25
CA LEU A 89 -15.68 2.99 4.69
C LEU A 89 -16.46 1.71 4.42
N THR A 90 -15.89 0.85 3.59
CA THR A 90 -16.27 -0.56 3.44
C THR A 90 -15.34 -1.41 4.30
N GLU A 91 -15.88 -1.94 5.40
CA GLU A 91 -15.14 -2.77 6.33
C GLU A 91 -15.41 -4.25 6.09
N TYR A 92 -14.36 -5.04 5.87
CA TYR A 92 -14.43 -6.48 5.69
C TYR A 92 -14.11 -7.18 7.02
N GLU A 93 -15.14 -7.70 7.69
CA GLU A 93 -15.08 -8.14 9.09
C GLU A 93 -14.00 -9.21 9.37
N ASN A 94 -13.71 -10.10 8.42
CA ASN A 94 -12.77 -11.21 8.63
C ASN A 94 -11.43 -11.02 7.94
N ASP A 95 -11.23 -9.92 7.21
CA ASP A 95 -10.05 -9.72 6.39
C ASP A 95 -8.90 -9.06 7.12
N THR A 96 -7.70 -9.41 6.67
CA THR A 96 -6.40 -8.93 7.13
C THR A 96 -5.71 -8.15 6.02
N HIS A 97 -4.55 -7.56 6.33
CA HIS A 97 -3.72 -6.86 5.34
C HIS A 97 -3.53 -7.65 4.02
N TYR A 98 -3.28 -8.96 4.14
CA TYR A 98 -2.89 -9.79 3.01
C TYR A 98 -4.07 -10.45 2.29
N THR A 99 -5.29 -10.34 2.82
CA THR A 99 -6.49 -10.90 2.17
C THR A 99 -7.26 -9.87 1.36
N MET A 100 -7.00 -8.58 1.58
CA MET A 100 -7.64 -7.47 0.86
C MET A 100 -7.52 -7.53 -0.67
N PHE A 101 -6.50 -8.20 -1.22
CA PHE A 101 -6.34 -8.33 -2.66
C PHE A 101 -7.53 -9.06 -3.32
N ALA A 102 -8.24 -9.92 -2.58
CA ALA A 102 -9.45 -10.58 -3.06
C ALA A 102 -10.59 -9.60 -3.40
N HIS A 103 -10.56 -8.38 -2.84
CA HIS A 103 -11.57 -7.33 -3.05
C HIS A 103 -11.16 -6.29 -4.10
N LEU A 104 -10.01 -6.45 -4.74
CA LEU A 104 -9.49 -5.45 -5.67
C LEU A 104 -10.43 -5.20 -6.86
N GLU A 105 -11.01 -6.26 -7.44
CA GLU A 105 -11.94 -6.14 -8.57
C GLU A 105 -13.20 -5.35 -8.19
N GLU A 106 -13.75 -5.63 -7.01
CA GLU A 106 -14.91 -4.93 -6.44
C GLU A 106 -14.58 -3.45 -6.23
N ALA A 107 -13.46 -3.15 -5.55
CA ALA A 107 -13.02 -1.79 -5.27
C ALA A 107 -12.78 -0.98 -6.55
N LEU A 108 -12.12 -1.56 -7.56
CA LEU A 108 -11.87 -0.89 -8.83
C LEU A 108 -13.16 -0.67 -9.64
N THR A 109 -14.09 -1.62 -9.59
CA THR A 109 -15.39 -1.48 -10.26
C THR A 109 -16.20 -0.35 -9.64
N GLU A 110 -16.21 -0.25 -8.31
CA GLU A 110 -16.88 0.84 -7.59
C GLU A 110 -16.21 2.19 -7.88
N LEU A 111 -14.88 2.25 -7.82
CA LEU A 111 -14.12 3.47 -8.12
C LEU A 111 -14.35 3.97 -9.56
N ALA A 112 -14.42 3.06 -10.54
CA ALA A 112 -14.69 3.42 -11.93
C ALA A 112 -16.10 4.02 -12.11
N ARG A 113 -17.10 3.52 -11.38
CA ARG A 113 -18.47 4.07 -11.43
C ARG A 113 -18.53 5.48 -10.85
N ASP A 114 -17.84 5.73 -9.74
CA ASP A 114 -17.78 7.06 -9.13
C ASP A 114 -17.10 8.06 -10.10
N TYR A 115 -16.03 7.62 -10.77
CA TYR A 115 -15.36 8.42 -11.78
C TYR A 115 -16.29 8.80 -12.94
N ASP A 116 -17.03 7.83 -13.50
CA ASP A 116 -17.97 8.08 -14.60
C ASP A 116 -19.11 9.01 -14.19
N ALA A 117 -19.59 8.90 -12.94
CA ALA A 117 -20.61 9.79 -12.39
C ALA A 117 -20.11 11.25 -12.35
N HIS A 118 -18.91 11.49 -11.81
CA HIS A 118 -18.31 12.83 -11.79
C HIS A 118 -18.06 13.41 -13.18
N ALA A 119 -17.54 12.60 -14.11
CA ALA A 119 -17.33 13.05 -15.49
C ALA A 119 -18.65 13.52 -16.15
N SER A 120 -19.76 12.85 -15.82
CA SER A 120 -21.09 13.18 -16.32
C SER A 120 -21.65 14.50 -15.73
N GLU A 121 -21.39 14.77 -14.45
CA GLU A 121 -21.80 16.00 -13.77
C GLU A 121 -21.04 17.23 -14.31
N VAL A 122 -19.74 17.10 -14.53
CA VAL A 122 -18.90 18.15 -15.12
C VAL A 122 -19.35 18.48 -16.54
N SER A 123 -19.70 17.46 -17.33
CA SER A 123 -20.21 17.67 -18.69
C SER A 123 -21.63 18.27 -18.73
N SER A 124 -22.41 18.16 -17.65
CA SER A 124 -23.79 18.68 -17.58
C SER A 124 -23.85 20.12 -17.05
N THR A 125 -22.76 20.61 -16.46
CA THR A 125 -22.63 21.95 -15.88
C THR A 125 -21.84 22.93 -16.76
N SER A 126 -21.35 22.46 -17.91
CA SER A 126 -20.66 23.24 -18.96
C SER A 126 -21.59 23.54 -20.13
#